data_AF-A0A9W9R3G4-F1
#
_entry.id   AF-A0A9W9R3G4-F1
#
_cell.length_a   1.000
_cell.length_b   1.000
_cell.length_c   1.000
_cell.angle_alpha   90.00
_cell.angle_beta   90.00
_cell.angle_gamma   90.00
#
_symmetry.space_group_name_H-M   'P 1'
#
loop_
_entity.id
_entity.type
_entity.pdbx_description
1 polymer ?
#
loop_
_entity_poly.entity_id
_entity_poly.type
_entity_poly.pdbx_seq_one_letter_code
_entity_poly.pdbx_strand_id
1 'polypeptide(L)'
;MSRRVWSKREDEELTALVQKFGDRRGKDGNWAEISKRLPGRTNKVPLRKQSDEKNRMAELCEKDCRKRWFHSLDPTLRKGRWTKEEDEILLAAHQRLGPAWKEIGEQFPCASSDIDGRQLLLVSQEGPL
;
A
#
# COMPACT_ATOMS: atom_id res chain seq x y z
N MET A 1 -18.73 6.29 4.32
CA MET A 1 -17.64 6.38 5.32
C MET A 1 -16.44 7.02 4.63
N SER A 2 -16.05 8.23 5.01
CA SER A 2 -14.93 8.94 4.36
C SER A 2 -13.60 8.27 4.75
N ARG A 3 -12.77 7.89 3.77
CA ARG A 3 -11.42 7.38 4.03
C ARG A 3 -10.60 8.51 4.63
N ARG A 4 -10.06 8.32 5.82
CA ARG A 4 -9.20 9.32 6.48
C ARG A 4 -7.92 9.49 5.68
N VAL A 5 -7.60 10.72 5.30
CA VAL A 5 -6.40 11.06 4.54
C VAL A 5 -5.20 11.07 5.48
N TRP A 6 -4.06 10.54 5.03
CA TRP A 6 -2.79 10.61 5.74
C TRP A 6 -2.20 12.02 5.62
N SER A 7 -1.79 12.59 6.75
CA SER A 7 -1.06 13.87 6.78
C SER A 7 0.44 13.66 6.60
N LYS A 8 1.13 14.70 6.11
CA LYS A 8 2.58 14.70 5.94
C LYS A 8 3.33 14.35 7.25
N ARG A 9 2.83 14.84 8.39
CA ARG A 9 3.41 14.52 9.70
C ARG A 9 3.25 13.04 10.05
N GLU A 10 2.10 12.44 9.77
CA GLU A 10 1.90 10.99 9.96
C GLU A 10 2.83 10.18 9.05
N ASP A 11 3.08 10.66 7.82
CA ASP A 11 4.01 10.01 6.90
C ASP A 11 5.46 10.07 7.38
N GLU A 12 5.90 11.22 7.90
CA GLU A 12 7.22 11.41 8.50
C GLU A 12 7.41 10.49 9.72
N GLU A 13 6.42 10.43 10.61
CA GLU A 13 6.42 9.54 11.78
C GLU A 13 6.42 8.05 11.37
N LEU A 14 5.58 7.67 10.41
CA LEU A 14 5.55 6.30 9.90
C LEU A 14 6.90 5.92 9.30
N THR A 15 7.52 6.81 8.55
CA THR A 15 8.84 6.60 7.95
C THR A 15 9.92 6.42 9.00
N ALA A 16 9.95 7.29 10.01
CA ALA A 16 10.90 7.17 11.11
C ALA A 16 10.74 5.86 11.89
N LEU A 17 9.49 5.43 12.12
CA LEU A 17 9.20 4.17 12.79
C LEU A 17 9.60 2.95 11.95
N VAL A 18 9.32 2.96 10.65
CA VAL A 18 9.74 1.88 9.76
C VAL A 18 11.26 1.82 9.64
N GLN A 19 11.94 2.96 9.59
CA GLN A 19 13.41 2.97 9.62
C GLN A 19 13.98 2.40 10.93
N LYS A 20 13.28 2.60 12.04
CA LYS A 20 13.69 2.11 13.37
C LYS A 20 13.39 0.63 13.61
N PHE A 21 12.23 0.16 13.16
CA PHE A 21 11.72 -1.20 13.44
C PHE A 21 11.82 -2.14 12.24
N GLY A 22 12.00 -1.63 11.02
CA GLY A 22 12.01 -2.38 9.77
C GLY A 22 10.62 -2.59 9.18
N ASP A 23 10.57 -2.78 7.86
CA ASP A 23 9.36 -2.94 7.05
C ASP A 23 8.98 -4.41 6.77
N ARG A 24 9.64 -5.39 7.42
CA ARG A 24 9.48 -6.82 7.08
C ARG A 24 8.01 -7.25 6.98
N ARG A 25 7.72 -8.08 5.98
CA ARG A 25 6.39 -8.66 5.74
C ARG A 25 6.22 -9.96 6.54
N GLY A 26 5.01 -10.22 7.02
CA GLY A 26 4.67 -11.51 7.65
C GLY A 26 4.71 -11.50 9.18
N LYS A 27 4.85 -12.68 9.79
CA LYS A 27 4.82 -12.86 11.26
C LYS A 27 6.00 -12.19 11.97
N ASP A 28 7.11 -11.97 11.24
CA ASP A 28 8.31 -11.29 11.73
C ASP A 28 8.30 -9.77 11.47
N GLY A 29 7.17 -9.22 11.03
CA GLY A 29 6.99 -7.80 10.79
C GLY A 29 6.71 -7.03 12.08
N ASN A 30 7.31 -5.85 12.22
CA ASN A 30 7.13 -5.00 13.41
C ASN A 30 5.98 -3.99 13.28
N TRP A 31 5.05 -4.22 12.35
CA TRP A 31 3.94 -3.32 12.03
C TRP A 31 3.00 -3.05 13.22
N ALA A 32 2.76 -4.06 14.06
CA ALA A 32 1.97 -3.88 15.29
C ALA A 32 2.64 -2.88 16.26
N GLU A 33 3.97 -2.88 16.31
CA GLU A 33 4.77 -2.06 17.21
C GLU A 33 4.95 -0.63 16.67
N ILE A 34 4.99 -0.49 15.34
CA ILE A 34 4.91 0.78 14.60
C ILE A 34 3.54 1.43 14.82
N SER A 35 2.46 0.67 14.62
CA SER A 35 1.08 1.15 14.76
C SER A 35 0.76 1.69 16.15
N LYS A 36 1.30 1.08 17.21
CA LYS A 36 1.12 1.55 18.60
C LYS A 36 1.79 2.90 18.85
N ARG A 37 2.90 3.18 18.17
CA ARG A 37 3.68 4.41 18.38
C ARG A 37 3.19 5.57 17.53
N LEU A 38 2.43 5.32 16.46
CA LEU A 38 1.92 6.37 15.60
C LEU A 38 0.78 7.16 16.31
N PRO A 39 1.03 8.42 16.73
CA PRO A 39 0.06 9.18 17.50
C PRO A 39 -1.13 9.59 16.61
N GLY A 40 -2.34 9.58 17.16
CA GLY A 40 -3.54 10.07 16.44
C GLY A 40 -4.26 9.04 15.55
N ARG A 41 -3.71 7.84 15.37
CA ARG A 41 -4.43 6.69 14.78
C ARG A 41 -4.81 5.60 15.78
N THR A 42 -4.05 5.47 16.87
CA THR A 42 -4.49 4.72 18.05
C THR A 42 -5.26 5.68 18.96
N ASN A 43 -6.58 5.72 18.86
CA ASN A 43 -7.40 6.45 19.83
C ASN A 43 -7.17 5.82 21.21
N LYS A 44 -6.65 6.60 22.17
CA LYS A 44 -6.60 6.16 23.58
C LYS A 44 -8.04 6.01 24.05
N VAL A 45 -8.53 4.77 24.08
CA VAL A 45 -9.86 4.44 24.61
C VAL A 45 -9.89 4.82 26.09
N PRO A 46 -10.91 5.53 26.58
CA PRO A 46 -11.10 5.76 28.02
C PRO A 46 -11.13 4.43 28.76
N LEU A 47 -10.56 4.41 29.97
CA LEU A 47 -10.25 3.23 30.81
C LEU A 47 -11.46 2.34 31.21
N ARG A 48 -12.65 2.50 30.66
CA ARG A 48 -13.85 1.76 31.07
C ARG A 48 -14.45 0.97 29.91
N LYS A 49 -14.30 -0.35 30.03
CA LYS A 49 -14.93 -1.47 29.29
C LYS A 49 -14.17 -1.96 28.04
N GLN A 50 -13.47 -3.08 28.23
CA GLN A 50 -12.83 -3.94 27.21
C GLN A 50 -13.82 -5.07 26.88
N SER A 51 -14.02 -5.48 25.62
CA SER A 51 -13.34 -6.70 25.18
C SER A 51 -13.15 -6.87 23.66
N ASP A 52 -14.02 -6.39 22.77
CA ASP A 52 -13.97 -6.82 21.36
C ASP A 52 -13.64 -5.71 20.34
N GLU A 53 -14.06 -4.47 20.61
CA GLU A 53 -13.82 -3.33 19.71
C GLU A 53 -12.38 -2.82 19.75
N LYS A 54 -11.68 -3.07 20.87
CA LYS A 54 -10.30 -2.67 21.12
C LYS A 54 -9.30 -3.40 20.22
N ASN A 55 -9.58 -4.66 19.86
CA ASN A 55 -8.71 -5.46 19.00
C ASN A 55 -8.84 -5.04 17.53
N ARG A 56 -10.08 -4.76 17.10
CA ARG A 56 -10.39 -4.37 15.72
C ARG A 56 -9.72 -3.05 15.31
N MET A 57 -9.66 -2.06 16.21
CA MET A 57 -9.03 -0.77 15.92
C MET A 57 -7.50 -0.83 15.85
N ALA A 58 -6.88 -1.65 16.69
CA ALA A 58 -5.43 -1.89 16.62
C ALA A 58 -5.04 -2.62 15.32
N GLU A 59 -5.79 -3.65 14.93
CA GLU A 59 -5.59 -4.38 13.68
C GLU A 59 -5.86 -3.52 12.44
N LEU A 60 -6.84 -2.61 12.50
CA LEU A 60 -7.11 -1.66 11.42
C LEU A 60 -5.93 -0.70 11.24
N CYS A 61 -5.37 -0.18 12.33
CA CYS A 61 -4.25 0.75 12.27
C CYS A 61 -2.96 0.07 11.75
N GLU A 62 -2.69 -1.18 12.14
CA GLU A 62 -1.57 -1.96 11.60
C GLU A 62 -1.71 -2.13 10.08
N LYS A 63 -2.89 -2.57 9.62
CA LYS A 63 -3.19 -2.77 8.20
C LYS A 63 -3.08 -1.46 7.42
N ASP A 64 -3.53 -0.34 7.98
CA ASP A 64 -3.43 0.99 7.38
C ASP A 64 -1.99 1.48 7.28
N CYS A 65 -1.17 1.33 8.35
CA CYS A 65 0.23 1.72 8.35
C CYS A 65 1.02 0.92 7.30
N ARG A 66 0.80 -0.40 7.25
CA ARG A 66 1.45 -1.28 6.27
C ARG A 66 1.08 -0.88 4.84
N LYS A 67 -0.20 -0.64 4.56
CA LYS A 67 -0.65 -0.16 3.25
C LYS A 67 0.00 1.17 2.90
N ARG A 68 0.00 2.14 3.81
CA ARG A 68 0.58 3.46 3.56
C ARG A 68 2.07 3.38 3.24
N TRP A 69 2.81 2.54 3.96
CA TRP A 69 4.22 2.34 3.67
C TRP A 69 4.43 1.77 2.27
N PHE A 70 3.94 0.56 2.02
CA PHE A 70 4.23 -0.15 0.76
C PHE A 70 3.63 0.51 -0.48
N HIS A 71 2.55 1.27 -0.36
CA HIS A 71 1.90 1.93 -1.50
C HIS A 71 2.25 3.41 -1.63
N SER A 72 2.94 4.03 -0.68
CA SER A 72 3.15 5.48 -0.75
C SER A 72 4.43 6.00 -0.13
N LEU A 73 5.07 5.32 0.84
CA LEU A 73 6.24 5.87 1.55
C LEU A 73 7.52 5.09 1.33
N ASP A 74 7.41 3.82 0.95
CA ASP A 74 8.56 2.97 0.71
C ASP A 74 9.52 3.63 -0.30
N PRO A 75 10.82 3.76 0.04
CA PRO A 75 11.78 4.44 -0.84
C PRO A 75 12.13 3.62 -2.09
N THR A 76 11.87 2.31 -2.09
CA THR A 76 12.00 1.45 -3.27
C THR A 76 10.79 1.60 -4.21
N LEU A 77 9.69 2.18 -3.72
CA LEU A 77 8.54 2.53 -4.55
C LEU A 77 8.92 3.68 -5.49
N ARG A 78 9.01 3.40 -6.79
CA ARG A 78 9.16 4.44 -7.81
C ARG A 78 7.89 5.29 -7.85
N LYS A 79 8.02 6.57 -7.47
CA LYS A 79 6.97 7.58 -7.57
C LYS A 79 7.29 8.45 -8.79
N GLY A 80 6.57 8.24 -9.90
CA GLY A 80 6.86 8.96 -11.13
C GLY A 80 5.88 8.65 -12.25
N ARG A 81 6.01 9.39 -13.36
CA ARG A 81 5.32 9.03 -14.61
C ARG A 81 5.85 7.68 -15.07
N TRP A 82 4.94 6.78 -15.39
CA TRP A 82 5.23 5.55 -16.11
C TRP A 82 6.10 5.85 -17.32
N THR A 83 7.18 5.09 -17.42
CA THR A 83 8.11 5.12 -18.54
C THR A 83 7.61 4.21 -19.67
N LYS A 84 8.09 4.44 -20.90
CA LYS A 84 7.69 3.60 -22.04
C LYS A 84 8.13 2.15 -21.84
N GLU A 85 9.27 1.95 -21.21
CA GLU A 85 9.78 0.61 -20.89
C GLU A 85 8.82 -0.13 -19.94
N GLU A 86 8.20 0.58 -18.99
CA GLU A 86 7.20 -0.01 -18.09
C GLU A 86 5.90 -0.35 -18.84
N ASP A 87 5.49 0.47 -19.81
CA ASP A 87 4.36 0.16 -20.69
C ASP A 87 4.65 -1.08 -21.55
N GLU A 88 5.85 -1.22 -22.09
CA GLU A 88 6.27 -2.38 -22.89
C GLU A 88 6.27 -3.67 -22.07
N ILE A 89 6.79 -3.63 -20.84
CA ILE A 89 6.75 -4.79 -19.92
C ILE A 89 5.29 -5.12 -19.58
N LEU A 90 4.43 -4.10 -19.39
CA LEU A 90 3.02 -4.31 -19.06
C LEU A 90 2.27 -4.94 -20.23
N LEU A 91 2.54 -4.49 -21.46
CA LEU A 91 1.98 -5.05 -22.68
C LEU A 91 2.45 -6.49 -22.90
N ALA A 92 3.74 -6.75 -22.76
CA ALA A 92 4.31 -8.09 -22.91
C ALA A 92 3.76 -9.07 -21.85
N ALA A 93 3.59 -8.61 -20.61
CA ALA A 93 2.98 -9.41 -19.55
C ALA A 93 1.49 -9.69 -19.83
N HIS A 94 0.75 -8.70 -20.34
CA HIS A 94 -0.65 -8.87 -20.75
C HIS A 94 -0.81 -9.81 -21.95
N GLN A 95 0.08 -9.73 -22.95
CA GLN A 95 0.09 -10.66 -24.08
C GLN A 95 0.35 -12.11 -23.63
N ARG A 96 1.17 -12.29 -22.58
CA ARG A 96 1.51 -13.63 -22.06
C ARG A 96 0.46 -14.20 -21.10
N LEU A 97 -0.10 -13.37 -20.21
CA LEU A 97 -0.95 -13.80 -19.10
C LEU A 97 -2.44 -13.44 -19.30
N GLY A 98 -2.76 -12.64 -20.32
CA GLY A 98 -4.10 -12.10 -20.54
C GLY A 98 -4.51 -11.09 -19.44
N PRO A 99 -5.81 -10.99 -19.11
CA PRO A 99 -6.33 -10.03 -18.12
C PRO A 99 -6.01 -10.41 -16.65
N ALA A 100 -4.90 -11.11 -16.40
CA ALA A 100 -4.43 -11.52 -15.09
C ALA A 100 -3.67 -10.40 -14.36
N TRP A 101 -4.28 -9.22 -14.24
CA TRP A 101 -3.64 -8.00 -13.74
C TRP A 101 -3.03 -8.10 -12.35
N LYS A 102 -3.57 -8.99 -11.51
CA LYS A 102 -3.03 -9.27 -10.18
C LYS A 102 -1.64 -9.92 -10.27
N GLU A 103 -1.46 -10.87 -11.17
CA GLU A 103 -0.20 -11.58 -11.41
C GLU A 103 0.79 -10.73 -12.20
N ILE A 104 0.27 -9.90 -13.11
CA ILE A 104 1.07 -8.89 -13.82
C ILE A 104 1.63 -7.89 -12.81
N GLY A 105 0.78 -7.37 -11.90
CA GLY A 105 1.20 -6.38 -10.90
C GLY A 105 2.21 -6.89 -9.87
N GLU A 106 2.29 -8.20 -9.65
CA GLU A 106 3.33 -8.79 -8.81
C GLU A 106 4.73 -8.72 -9.44
N GLN A 107 4.83 -8.53 -10.76
CA GLN A 107 6.10 -8.35 -11.48
C GLN A 107 6.59 -6.89 -11.47
N PHE A 108 5.76 -5.94 -11.04
CA PHE A 108 6.14 -4.54 -10.96
C PHE A 108 6.41 -4.12 -9.51
N PRO A 109 7.52 -3.41 -9.25
CA PRO A 109 7.76 -2.81 -7.94
C PRO A 109 6.86 -1.58 -7.67
N CYS A 110 6.08 -1.11 -8.65
CA CYS A 110 5.18 0.04 -8.51
C CYS A 110 3.85 -0.36 -7.84
N ALA A 111 3.15 0.61 -7.26
CA ALA A 111 1.91 0.33 -6.53
C ALA A 111 0.85 -0.24 -7.48
N SER A 112 0.31 -1.42 -7.15
CA SER A 112 -0.75 -2.11 -7.90
C SER A 112 -1.96 -1.24 -8.29
N SER A 113 -2.20 -0.13 -7.59
CA SER A 113 -3.24 0.87 -7.91
C SER A 113 -2.94 1.71 -9.17
N ASP A 114 -1.67 1.91 -9.53
CA ASP A 114 -1.28 2.69 -10.70
C ASP A 114 -1.36 1.87 -12.00
N ILE A 115 -1.32 0.54 -11.90
CA ILE A 115 -1.51 -0.37 -13.04
C ILE A 115 -2.96 -0.28 -13.53
N ASP A 116 -3.94 -0.30 -12.61
CA ASP A 116 -5.37 -0.25 -12.94
C ASP A 116 -5.75 0.98 -13.78
N GLY A 117 -5.18 2.15 -13.47
CA GLY A 117 -5.40 3.37 -14.26
C GLY A 117 -4.68 3.38 -15.61
N ARG A 118 -3.55 2.67 -15.74
CA ARG A 118 -2.77 2.56 -16.99
C ARG A 118 -3.35 1.50 -17.94
N GLN A 119 -3.97 0.45 -17.40
CA GLN A 119 -4.63 -0.63 -18.14
C GLN A 119 -5.65 -0.12 -19.16
N LEU A 120 -6.52 0.80 -18.75
CA LEU A 120 -7.56 1.37 -19.62
C LEU A 120 -6.98 2.12 -20.82
N LEU A 121 -5.79 2.72 -20.69
CA LEU A 121 -5.17 3.50 -21.76
C LEU A 121 -4.53 2.61 -22.83
N LEU A 122 -3.93 1.50 -22.42
CA LEU A 122 -3.20 0.59 -23.31
C LEU A 122 -4.13 -0.43 -23.99
N VAL A 123 -5.09 -1.00 -23.26
CA VAL A 123 -6.04 -1.98 -23.83
C VAL A 123 -7.03 -1.31 -24.79
N SER A 124 -7.34 -0.02 -24.62
CA SER A 124 -8.19 0.70 -25.59
C SER A 124 -7.52 1.02 -26.93
N GLN A 125 -6.19 0.83 -27.06
CA GLN A 125 -5.49 0.96 -28.36
C GLN A 125 -5.54 -0.33 -29.18
N GLU A 126 -5.71 -1.48 -28.53
CA GLU A 126 -5.91 -2.78 -29.17
C GLU A 126 -7.42 -3.02 -29.32
N GLY A 127 -7.98 -2.57 -30.45
CA GLY A 127 -9.38 -2.82 -30.80
C GLY A 127 -9.73 -4.32 -30.79
N PRO A 128 -11.02 -4.68 -30.65
CA PRO A 128 -11.43 -6.08 -30.65
C PRO A 128 -11.03 -6.74 -31.98
N LEU A 129 -10.38 -7.91 -31.88
CA LEU A 129 -10.17 -8.83 -33.00
C LEU A 129 -11.52 -9.27 -33.59
#